data_AF-A0A822CCP1-F1
#
_entry.id   AF-A0A822CCP1-F1
#
_cell.length_a   1.000
_cell.length_b   1.000
_cell.length_c   1.000
_cell.angle_alpha   90.00
_cell.angle_beta   90.00
_cell.angle_gamma   90.00
#
_symmetry.space_group_name_H-M   'P 1'
#
loop_
_entity.id
_entity.type
_entity.pdbx_description
1 polymer ?
#
loop_
_entity_poly.entity_id
_entity_poly.type
_entity_poly.pdbx_seq_one_letter_code
_entity_poly.pdbx_strand_id
1 'polypeptide(L)'
;MSNKKRPHSRYDKQQLIRAVRAVVDNEMTSMESSIHFHIPESTIRSHVRNPSLHVGAGRKFYLTSKQEHYLVDLIKTLEKTGVRLTKMVLKKVIGEFINYTSTDNRFNGKYTLLFHFNICSLGKEPSLHWLSNFLNRNKKEIKMVKEKKLDKKRRNGFTEEVRLGWLEKVKKTLTNNSLIHTPMNIFNVDESGFADDTQSK
;
A
#
# COMPACT_ATOMS: atom_id res chain seq x y z
N MET A 1 -14.68 28.00 -8.22
CA MET A 1 -15.95 27.23 -8.29
C MET A 1 -15.80 25.95 -7.49
N SER A 2 -16.56 25.80 -6.40
CA SER A 2 -16.49 24.62 -5.52
C SER A 2 -17.02 23.37 -6.24
N ASN A 3 -16.18 22.35 -6.36
CA ASN A 3 -16.50 21.10 -7.04
C ASN A 3 -17.45 20.28 -6.15
N LYS A 4 -18.77 20.57 -6.21
CA LYS A 4 -19.80 19.83 -5.46
C LYS A 4 -19.78 18.38 -5.94
N LYS A 5 -19.32 17.47 -5.06
CA LYS A 5 -19.44 16.02 -5.27
C LYS A 5 -20.90 15.68 -5.53
N ARG A 6 -21.19 15.01 -6.65
CA ARG A 6 -22.56 14.53 -6.95
C ARG A 6 -22.99 13.59 -5.83
N PRO A 7 -24.23 13.70 -5.31
CA PRO A 7 -24.69 12.85 -4.22
C PRO A 7 -24.60 11.38 -4.66
N HIS A 8 -24.09 10.53 -3.76
CA HIS A 8 -24.17 9.08 -3.91
C HIS A 8 -25.64 8.68 -4.13
N SER A 9 -25.86 7.62 -4.93
CA SER A 9 -27.14 6.99 -5.29
C SER A 9 -28.38 7.51 -4.53
N ARG A 10 -29.37 8.05 -5.26
CA ARG A 10 -30.63 8.56 -4.69
C ARG A 10 -31.52 7.52 -4.01
N TYR A 11 -31.16 6.24 -4.07
CA TYR A 11 -31.94 5.11 -3.59
C TYR A 11 -31.08 4.18 -2.73
N ASP A 12 -31.72 3.61 -1.70
CA ASP A 12 -31.10 2.65 -0.80
C ASP A 12 -30.77 1.33 -1.53
N LYS A 13 -29.63 0.73 -1.15
CA LYS A 13 -29.14 -0.50 -1.78
C LYS A 13 -30.04 -1.69 -1.45
N GLN A 14 -30.59 -1.77 -0.24
CA GLN A 14 -31.49 -2.87 0.09
C GLN A 14 -32.82 -2.74 -0.64
N GLN A 15 -33.35 -1.51 -0.77
CA GLN A 15 -34.54 -1.25 -1.59
C GLN A 15 -34.35 -1.67 -3.05
N LEU A 16 -33.19 -1.35 -3.65
CA LEU A 16 -32.87 -1.79 -5.01
C LEU A 16 -32.81 -3.32 -5.14
N ILE A 17 -32.22 -4.02 -4.15
CA ILE A 17 -32.17 -5.49 -4.16
C ILE A 17 -33.58 -6.08 -4.11
N ARG A 18 -34.46 -5.54 -3.26
CA ARG A 18 -35.86 -5.99 -3.15
C ARG A 18 -36.63 -5.72 -4.45
N ALA A 19 -36.48 -4.53 -5.03
CA ALA A 19 -37.11 -4.16 -6.29
C ALA A 19 -36.71 -5.10 -7.44
N VAL A 20 -35.41 -5.39 -7.57
CA VAL A 20 -34.88 -6.28 -8.61
C VAL A 20 -35.35 -7.71 -8.40
N ARG A 21 -35.37 -8.21 -7.16
CA ARG A 21 -35.86 -9.56 -6.84
C ARG A 21 -37.33 -9.75 -7.20
N ALA A 22 -38.19 -8.83 -6.81
CA ALA A 22 -39.62 -8.92 -7.11
C ALA A 22 -39.92 -8.98 -8.61
N VAL A 23 -39.07 -8.38 -9.45
CA VAL A 23 -39.16 -8.50 -10.91
C VAL A 23 -38.61 -9.83 -11.44
N VAL A 24 -37.51 -10.33 -10.86
CA VAL A 24 -36.91 -11.62 -11.23
C VAL A 24 -37.81 -12.80 -10.83
N ASP A 25 -38.47 -12.69 -9.69
CA ASP A 25 -39.38 -13.70 -9.13
C ASP A 25 -40.78 -13.65 -9.80
N ASN A 26 -40.96 -12.79 -10.82
CA ASN A 26 -42.21 -12.53 -11.54
C ASN A 26 -43.38 -12.09 -10.66
N GLU A 27 -43.12 -11.52 -9.48
CA GLU A 27 -44.16 -10.97 -8.61
C GLU A 27 -44.70 -9.63 -9.14
N MET A 28 -43.88 -8.87 -9.88
CA MET A 28 -44.23 -7.58 -10.45
C MET A 28 -43.43 -7.24 -11.70
N THR A 29 -43.98 -6.39 -12.56
CA THR A 29 -43.27 -5.84 -13.72
C THR A 29 -42.25 -4.77 -13.28
N SER A 30 -41.27 -4.46 -14.14
CA SER A 30 -40.31 -3.38 -13.87
C SER A 30 -40.98 -2.03 -13.61
N MET A 31 -42.11 -1.76 -14.27
CA MET A 31 -42.90 -0.53 -14.08
C MET A 31 -43.60 -0.50 -12.72
N GLU A 32 -44.25 -1.59 -12.33
CA GLU A 32 -44.91 -1.71 -11.01
C GLU A 32 -43.89 -1.62 -9.87
N SER A 33 -42.73 -2.27 -10.06
CA SER A 33 -41.61 -2.19 -9.12
C SER A 33 -41.04 -0.77 -9.00
N SER A 34 -41.00 -0.02 -10.11
CA SER A 34 -40.56 1.38 -10.10
C SER A 34 -41.48 2.26 -9.26
N ILE A 35 -42.78 2.05 -9.36
CA ILE A 35 -43.79 2.79 -8.59
C ILE A 35 -43.71 2.40 -7.11
N HIS A 36 -43.65 1.10 -6.82
CA HIS A 36 -43.66 0.58 -5.45
C HIS A 36 -42.41 1.00 -4.66
N PHE A 37 -41.22 0.85 -5.27
CA PHE A 37 -39.95 1.10 -4.59
C PHE A 37 -39.37 2.50 -4.83
N HIS A 38 -40.02 3.34 -5.65
CA HIS A 38 -39.56 4.69 -5.99
C HIS A 38 -38.15 4.72 -6.63
N ILE A 39 -37.82 3.70 -7.40
CA ILE A 39 -36.55 3.56 -8.12
C ILE A 39 -36.85 3.65 -9.62
N PRO A 40 -36.12 4.46 -10.41
CA PRO A 40 -36.41 4.57 -11.84
C PRO A 40 -36.43 3.21 -12.53
N GLU A 41 -37.47 2.96 -13.33
CA GLU A 41 -37.65 1.72 -14.09
C GLU A 41 -36.38 1.31 -14.88
N SER A 42 -35.71 2.28 -15.50
CA SER A 42 -34.46 2.06 -16.24
C SER A 42 -33.33 1.49 -15.38
N THR A 43 -33.28 1.86 -14.10
CA THR A 43 -32.32 1.34 -13.12
C THR A 43 -32.65 -0.10 -12.76
N ILE A 44 -33.92 -0.40 -12.49
CA ILE A 44 -34.39 -1.76 -12.19
C ILE A 44 -34.12 -2.68 -13.38
N ARG A 45 -34.54 -2.27 -14.59
CA ARG A 45 -34.33 -3.03 -15.84
C ARG A 45 -32.85 -3.29 -16.13
N SER A 46 -31.98 -2.31 -15.87
CA SER A 46 -30.52 -2.47 -16.01
C SER A 46 -29.97 -3.53 -15.07
N HIS A 47 -30.42 -3.54 -13.81
CA HIS A 47 -29.99 -4.52 -12.81
C HIS A 47 -30.61 -5.91 -13.00
N VAL A 48 -31.82 -6.01 -13.56
CA VAL A 48 -32.40 -7.29 -13.97
C VAL A 48 -31.60 -7.90 -15.12
N ARG A 49 -31.20 -7.08 -16.11
CA ARG A 49 -30.40 -7.53 -17.26
C ARG A 49 -28.97 -7.87 -16.89
N ASN A 50 -28.38 -7.11 -15.97
CA ASN A 50 -27.03 -7.30 -15.45
C ASN A 50 -27.08 -7.45 -13.92
N PRO A 51 -27.31 -8.67 -13.41
CA PRO A 51 -27.52 -8.94 -11.98
C PRO A 51 -26.28 -8.74 -11.09
N SER A 52 -25.22 -8.11 -11.60
CA SER A 52 -24.11 -7.63 -10.79
C SER A 52 -24.58 -6.46 -9.90
N LEU A 53 -25.16 -6.79 -8.74
CA LEU A 53 -25.52 -5.87 -7.66
C LEU A 53 -24.30 -5.36 -6.88
N HIS A 54 -23.08 -5.63 -7.38
CA HIS A 54 -21.86 -5.01 -6.87
C HIS A 54 -21.81 -3.54 -7.27
N VAL A 55 -22.52 -2.74 -6.48
CA VAL A 55 -22.46 -1.28 -6.46
C VAL A 55 -21.14 -0.85 -5.79
N GLY A 56 -20.03 -1.11 -6.47
CA GLY A 56 -18.83 -0.30 -6.32
C GLY A 56 -18.89 0.74 -7.43
N ALA A 57 -19.36 1.96 -7.13
CA ALA A 57 -19.25 3.05 -8.09
C ALA A 57 -17.76 3.37 -8.27
N GLY A 58 -17.18 2.92 -9.37
CA GLY A 58 -15.78 3.15 -9.66
C GLY A 58 -15.19 2.16 -10.67
N ARG A 59 -14.02 2.52 -11.18
CA ARG A 59 -13.19 1.63 -12.00
C ARG A 59 -12.83 0.40 -11.18
N LYS A 60 -12.95 -0.80 -11.76
CA LYS A 60 -12.47 -2.04 -11.13
C LYS A 60 -11.00 -1.88 -10.70
N PHE A 61 -10.66 -2.41 -9.53
CA PHE A 61 -9.29 -2.43 -9.04
C PHE A 61 -8.40 -3.26 -9.98
N TYR A 62 -7.13 -2.85 -10.09
CA TYR A 62 -6.16 -3.47 -11.00
C TYR A 62 -5.72 -4.85 -10.52
N LEU A 63 -5.60 -5.01 -9.21
CA LEU A 63 -5.37 -6.30 -8.57
C LEU A 63 -6.72 -6.87 -8.15
N THR A 64 -6.88 -8.18 -8.33
CA THR A 64 -7.98 -8.91 -7.69
C THR A 64 -7.82 -8.85 -6.17
N SER A 65 -8.90 -9.02 -5.41
CA SER A 65 -8.83 -9.03 -3.94
C SER A 65 -7.82 -10.06 -3.41
N LYS A 66 -7.70 -11.22 -4.07
CA LYS A 66 -6.74 -12.27 -3.71
C LYS A 66 -5.30 -11.83 -3.96
N GLN A 67 -5.02 -11.20 -5.10
CA GLN A 67 -3.68 -10.68 -5.41
C GLN A 67 -3.29 -9.53 -4.48
N GLU A 68 -4.24 -8.63 -4.19
CA GLU A 68 -3.98 -7.51 -3.28
C GLU A 68 -3.66 -8.00 -1.87
N HIS A 69 -4.41 -8.99 -1.37
CA HIS A 69 -4.14 -9.59 -0.06
C HIS A 69 -2.77 -10.29 0.00
N TYR A 70 -2.44 -11.08 -1.01
CA TYR A 70 -1.14 -11.74 -1.10
C TYR A 70 0.02 -10.74 -1.14
N LEU A 71 -0.14 -9.64 -1.89
CA LEU A 71 0.85 -8.57 -1.93
C LEU A 71 1.03 -7.91 -0.55
N VAL A 72 -0.06 -7.68 0.18
CA VAL A 72 -0.02 -7.14 1.54
C VAL A 72 0.71 -8.08 2.50
N ASP A 73 0.47 -9.39 2.41
CA ASP A 73 1.16 -10.38 3.25
C ASP A 73 2.65 -10.48 2.93
N LEU A 74 3.03 -10.35 1.66
CA LEU A 74 4.42 -10.27 1.25
C LEU A 74 5.10 -9.01 1.84
N ILE A 75 4.42 -7.87 1.81
CA ILE A 75 4.89 -6.62 2.42
C ILE A 75 5.07 -6.77 3.94
N LYS A 76 4.13 -7.39 4.64
CA LYS A 76 4.25 -7.67 6.09
C LYS A 76 5.43 -8.59 6.39
N THR A 77 5.66 -9.58 5.51
CA THR A 77 6.78 -10.52 5.68
C THR A 77 8.13 -9.80 5.53
N LEU A 78 8.24 -8.85 4.59
CA LEU A 78 9.43 -8.00 4.47
C LEU A 78 9.66 -7.12 5.70
N GLU A 79 8.60 -6.61 6.31
CA GLU A 79 8.73 -5.84 7.55
C GLU A 79 9.27 -6.71 8.70
N LYS A 80 8.80 -7.96 8.82
CA LYS A 80 9.29 -8.93 9.82
C LYS A 80 10.76 -9.28 9.66
N THR A 81 11.30 -9.25 8.45
CA THR A 81 12.74 -9.51 8.21
C THR A 81 13.62 -8.29 8.49
N GLY A 82 13.04 -7.18 8.97
CA GLY A 82 13.78 -5.97 9.32
C GLY A 82 13.95 -4.97 8.17
N VAL A 83 13.34 -5.23 7.01
CA VAL A 83 13.36 -4.27 5.90
C VAL A 83 12.43 -3.10 6.23
N ARG A 84 12.99 -1.89 6.24
CA ARG A 84 12.20 -0.68 6.43
C ARG A 84 11.36 -0.41 5.18
N LEU A 85 10.04 -0.39 5.35
CA LEU A 85 9.09 -0.08 4.28
C LEU A 85 9.09 1.41 3.96
N THR A 86 9.99 1.81 3.07
CA THR A 86 10.00 3.14 2.45
C THR A 86 9.21 3.14 1.15
N LYS A 87 8.85 4.34 0.67
CA LYS A 87 8.11 4.51 -0.58
C LYS A 87 8.87 3.92 -1.77
N MET A 88 10.20 4.07 -1.80
CA MET A 88 11.04 3.51 -2.87
C MET A 88 11.04 1.98 -2.88
N VAL A 89 11.26 1.36 -1.71
CA VAL A 89 11.24 -0.10 -1.56
C VAL A 89 9.89 -0.65 -1.99
N LEU A 90 8.80 -0.01 -1.53
CA LEU A 90 7.45 -0.44 -1.86
C LEU A 90 7.15 -0.35 -3.36
N LYS A 91 7.57 0.72 -4.05
CA LYS A 91 7.42 0.83 -5.51
C LYS A 91 8.15 -0.29 -6.24
N LYS A 92 9.36 -0.64 -5.79
CA LYS A 92 10.17 -1.70 -6.40
C LYS A 92 9.52 -3.07 -6.20
N VAL A 93 9.15 -3.43 -4.98
CA VAL A 93 8.49 -4.70 -4.65
C VAL A 93 7.19 -4.88 -5.42
N ILE A 94 6.37 -3.83 -5.49
CA ILE A 94 5.10 -3.89 -6.22
C ILE A 94 5.35 -4.00 -7.73
N GLY A 95 6.34 -3.28 -8.26
CA GLY A 95 6.75 -3.39 -9.65
C GLY A 95 7.19 -4.81 -10.02
N GLU A 96 8.02 -5.43 -9.19
CA GLU A 96 8.47 -6.82 -9.36
C GLU A 96 7.30 -7.81 -9.27
N PHE A 97 6.42 -7.66 -8.28
CA PHE A 97 5.22 -8.48 -8.13
C PHE A 97 4.32 -8.42 -9.38
N ILE A 98 4.17 -7.22 -9.95
CA ILE A 98 3.34 -7.01 -11.14
C ILE A 98 4.02 -7.56 -12.38
N ASN A 99 5.34 -7.39 -12.53
CA ASN A 99 6.08 -8.00 -13.63
C ASN A 99 5.96 -9.53 -13.58
N TYR A 100 6.10 -10.13 -12.40
CA TYR A 100 5.96 -11.58 -12.20
C TYR A 100 4.54 -12.09 -12.50
N THR A 101 3.52 -11.38 -12.03
CA THR A 101 2.11 -11.76 -12.30
C THR A 101 1.68 -11.47 -13.73
N SER A 102 2.38 -10.58 -14.46
CA SER A 102 2.12 -10.30 -15.88
C SER A 102 2.68 -11.37 -16.82
N THR A 103 3.74 -12.08 -16.41
CA THR A 103 4.36 -13.16 -17.19
C THR A 103 3.74 -14.52 -16.89
N ASP A 104 3.07 -14.69 -15.76
CA ASP A 104 2.32 -15.90 -15.42
C ASP A 104 0.96 -15.91 -16.15
N ASN A 105 0.83 -16.76 -17.17
CA ASN A 105 -0.40 -16.95 -17.97
C ASN A 105 -1.64 -17.35 -17.13
N ARG A 106 -1.47 -17.70 -15.84
CA ARG A 106 -2.59 -17.97 -14.91
C ARG A 106 -3.35 -16.70 -14.49
N PHE A 107 -2.80 -15.51 -14.72
CA PHE A 107 -3.42 -14.23 -14.39
C PHE A 107 -3.74 -13.43 -15.66
N ASN A 108 -4.85 -13.81 -16.32
CA ASN A 108 -5.31 -13.23 -17.58
C ASN A 108 -5.88 -11.79 -17.43
N GLY A 109 -4.99 -10.81 -17.20
CA GLY A 109 -5.33 -9.39 -17.04
C GLY A 109 -4.54 -8.47 -17.98
N LYS A 110 -4.45 -8.83 -19.27
CA LYS A 110 -3.40 -8.34 -20.18
C LYS A 110 -3.50 -6.87 -20.67
N TYR A 111 -4.58 -6.10 -20.42
CA TYR A 111 -4.78 -4.84 -21.17
C TYR A 111 -5.04 -3.54 -20.38
N THR A 112 -4.97 -3.52 -19.04
CA THR A 112 -5.31 -2.29 -18.28
C THR A 112 -4.17 -1.72 -17.44
N LEU A 113 -2.99 -2.36 -17.44
CA LEU A 113 -1.84 -1.96 -16.60
C LEU A 113 -1.00 -0.81 -17.19
N LEU A 114 -1.14 -0.50 -18.49
CA LEU A 114 -0.25 0.46 -19.17
C LEU A 114 -0.47 1.94 -18.77
N PHE A 115 -1.68 2.33 -18.35
CA PHE A 115 -1.99 3.75 -18.12
C PHE A 115 -1.62 4.28 -16.71
N HIS A 116 -1.31 3.39 -15.76
CA HIS A 116 -1.09 3.77 -14.35
C HIS A 116 0.25 3.28 -13.80
N PHE A 117 1.08 2.71 -14.68
CA PHE A 117 2.45 2.32 -14.39
C PHE A 117 3.34 3.15 -15.29
N ASN A 118 4.31 3.84 -14.69
CA ASN A 118 5.32 4.51 -15.49
C ASN A 118 6.24 3.44 -16.05
N ILE A 119 6.47 3.46 -17.36
CA ILE A 119 7.56 2.72 -17.97
C ILE A 119 8.84 3.43 -17.53
N CYS A 120 9.57 2.81 -16.61
CA CYS A 120 10.86 3.29 -16.15
C CYS A 120 11.94 2.42 -16.80
N SER A 121 13.16 2.93 -16.93
CA SER A 121 14.32 2.20 -17.46
C SER A 121 14.66 0.91 -16.68
N LEU A 122 14.02 0.68 -15.52
CA LEU A 122 14.18 -0.47 -14.62
C LEU A 122 12.93 -1.38 -14.55
N GLY A 123 11.87 -1.11 -15.33
CA GLY A 123 10.64 -1.89 -15.36
C GLY A 123 9.35 -1.08 -15.20
N LYS A 124 8.21 -1.77 -15.03
CA LYS A 124 6.90 -1.14 -14.75
C LYS A 124 6.78 -0.79 -13.26
N GLU A 125 6.90 0.49 -12.92
CA GLU A 125 6.66 0.95 -11.55
C GLU A 125 5.25 1.50 -11.36
N PRO A 126 4.60 1.27 -10.20
CA PRO A 126 3.30 1.86 -9.94
C PRO A 126 3.39 3.39 -9.90
N SER A 127 2.42 4.05 -10.54
CA SER A 127 2.25 5.50 -10.41
C SER A 127 2.03 5.88 -8.94
N LEU A 128 2.40 7.12 -8.60
CA LEU A 128 2.19 7.66 -7.27
C LEU A 128 0.71 7.67 -6.87
N HIS A 129 -0.18 7.91 -7.84
CA HIS A 129 -1.61 7.91 -7.61
C HIS A 129 -2.13 6.51 -7.25
N TRP A 130 -1.73 5.49 -8.01
CA TRP A 130 -2.09 4.10 -7.69
C TRP A 130 -1.57 3.69 -6.31
N LEU A 131 -0.30 4.01 -6.02
CA LEU A 131 0.33 3.67 -4.75
C LEU A 131 -0.39 4.31 -3.56
N SER A 132 -0.76 5.59 -3.68
CA SER A 132 -1.54 6.30 -2.67
C SER A 132 -2.88 5.61 -2.41
N ASN A 133 -3.59 5.24 -3.48
CA ASN A 133 -4.87 4.53 -3.35
C ASN A 133 -4.70 3.14 -2.72
N PHE A 134 -3.68 2.38 -3.09
CA PHE A 134 -3.36 1.08 -2.50
C PHE A 134 -3.07 1.19 -1.00
N LEU A 135 -2.23 2.15 -0.61
CA LEU A 135 -1.91 2.40 0.80
C LEU A 135 -3.13 2.87 1.60
N ASN A 136 -4.00 3.68 1.01
CA ASN A 136 -5.22 4.13 1.68
C ASN A 136 -6.18 2.97 1.96
N ARG A 137 -6.32 2.03 1.01
CA ARG A 137 -7.14 0.81 1.22
C ARG A 137 -6.55 -0.08 2.31
N ASN A 138 -5.23 -0.23 2.35
CA ASN A 138 -4.53 -1.14 3.25
C ASN A 138 -3.88 -0.43 4.44
N LYS A 139 -4.35 0.78 4.81
CA LYS A 139 -3.73 1.63 5.84
C LYS A 139 -3.68 0.99 7.23
N LYS A 140 -4.63 0.10 7.52
CA LYS A 140 -4.68 -0.64 8.78
C LYS A 140 -3.57 -1.69 8.87
N GLU A 141 -3.13 -2.20 7.73
CA GLU A 141 -2.20 -3.33 7.64
C GLU A 141 -0.78 -2.90 7.29
N ILE A 142 -0.62 -1.81 6.53
CA ILE A 142 0.68 -1.31 6.08
C ILE A 142 0.96 0.04 6.74
N LYS A 143 2.03 0.11 7.53
CA LYS A 143 2.56 1.37 8.08
C LYS A 143 3.88 1.70 7.40
N MET A 144 3.92 2.82 6.68
CA MET A 144 5.17 3.30 6.08
C MET A 144 6.04 4.00 7.12
N VAL A 145 7.34 3.74 7.05
CA VAL A 145 8.34 4.43 7.87
C VAL A 145 8.86 5.63 7.09
N LYS A 146 8.94 6.79 7.75
CA LYS A 146 9.58 7.97 7.16
C LYS A 146 11.09 7.69 7.02
N GLU A 147 11.62 7.92 5.83
CA GLU A 147 13.06 7.85 5.60
C GLU A 147 13.79 8.83 6.52
N LYS A 148 14.66 8.31 7.38
CA LYS A 148 15.62 9.13 8.12
C LYS A 148 16.78 9.42 7.18
N LYS A 149 16.90 10.66 6.73
CA LYS A 149 18.04 11.09 5.92
C LYS A 149 19.28 11.06 6.82
N LEU A 150 20.25 10.23 6.47
CA LEU A 150 21.60 10.36 7.01
C LEU A 150 22.22 11.65 6.46
N ASP A 151 22.98 12.32 7.32
CA ASP A 151 23.81 13.45 6.89
C ASP A 151 24.70 13.03 5.70
N LYS A 152 24.88 13.94 4.74
CA LYS A 152 25.56 13.64 3.47
C LYS A 152 27.00 13.18 3.71
N LYS A 153 27.70 13.78 4.69
CA LYS A 153 29.06 13.37 5.07
C LYS A 153 29.07 11.94 5.62
N ARG A 154 28.13 11.61 6.53
CA ARG A 154 28.01 10.25 7.08
C ARG A 154 27.71 9.21 6.02
N ARG A 155 26.82 9.52 5.07
CA ARG A 155 26.47 8.61 3.97
C ARG A 155 27.66 8.33 3.05
N ASN A 156 28.39 9.38 2.67
CA ASN A 156 29.52 9.27 1.76
C ASN A 156 30.76 8.66 2.44
N GLY A 157 30.91 8.87 3.76
CA GLY A 157 32.02 8.34 4.54
C GLY A 157 31.83 6.90 5.01
N PHE A 158 30.64 6.31 4.87
CA PHE A 158 30.38 4.92 5.26
C PHE A 158 30.56 3.98 4.06
N THR A 159 31.81 3.79 3.65
CA THR A 159 32.19 2.81 2.62
C THR A 159 32.35 1.41 3.22
N GLU A 160 32.44 0.38 2.37
CA GLU A 160 32.61 -0.99 2.81
C GLU A 160 33.93 -1.19 3.57
N GLU A 161 35.00 -0.53 3.11
CA GLU A 161 36.31 -0.56 3.76
C GLU A 161 36.25 0.08 5.15
N VAL A 162 35.54 1.21 5.28
CA VAL A 162 35.31 1.87 6.57
C VAL A 162 34.48 0.98 7.50
N ARG A 163 33.46 0.32 6.98
CA ARG A 163 32.59 -0.60 7.74
C ARG A 163 33.37 -1.79 8.29
N LEU A 164 34.13 -2.47 7.44
CA LEU A 164 34.96 -3.62 7.82
C LEU A 164 36.07 -3.20 8.77
N GLY A 165 36.75 -2.09 8.49
CA GLY A 165 37.80 -1.55 9.36
C GLY A 165 37.27 -1.16 10.76
N TRP A 166 36.05 -0.62 10.84
CA TRP A 166 35.40 -0.34 12.12
C TRP A 166 35.07 -1.63 12.90
N LEU A 167 34.48 -2.64 12.24
CA LEU A 167 34.18 -3.93 12.87
C LEU A 167 35.44 -4.62 13.39
N GLU A 168 36.53 -4.57 12.62
CA GLU A 168 37.81 -5.14 13.03
C GLU A 168 38.39 -4.42 14.24
N LYS A 169 38.31 -3.08 14.29
CA LYS A 169 38.71 -2.30 15.48
C LYS A 169 37.89 -2.66 16.71
N VAL A 170 36.58 -2.80 16.57
CA VAL A 170 35.69 -3.22 17.67
C VAL A 170 36.09 -4.61 18.16
N LYS A 171 36.22 -5.58 17.25
CA LYS A 171 36.64 -6.95 17.58
C LYS A 171 37.98 -6.95 18.30
N LYS A 172 38.99 -6.26 17.76
CA LYS A 172 40.33 -6.16 18.37
C LYS A 172 40.28 -5.53 19.76
N THR A 173 39.52 -4.45 19.94
CA THR A 173 39.39 -3.77 21.24
C THR A 173 38.73 -4.68 22.27
N LEU A 174 37.66 -5.39 21.88
CA LEU A 174 36.97 -6.34 22.76
C LEU A 174 37.85 -7.53 23.13
N THR A 175 38.60 -8.10 22.16
CA THR A 175 39.53 -9.21 22.43
C THR A 175 40.68 -8.78 23.34
N ASN A 176 41.33 -7.65 23.04
CA ASN A 176 42.51 -7.20 23.79
C ASN A 176 42.20 -6.89 25.25
N ASN A 177 41.00 -6.41 25.54
CA ASN A 177 40.57 -6.08 26.90
C ASN A 177 39.76 -7.21 27.56
N SER A 178 39.68 -8.39 26.93
CA SER A 178 38.89 -9.54 27.42
C SER A 178 37.41 -9.22 27.71
N LEU A 179 36.83 -8.30 26.92
CA LEU A 179 35.47 -7.77 27.10
C LEU A 179 34.40 -8.57 26.35
N ILE A 180 34.79 -9.55 25.51
CA ILE A 180 33.84 -10.35 24.70
C ILE A 180 32.77 -11.02 25.57
N HIS A 181 33.16 -11.54 26.74
CA HIS A 181 32.27 -12.24 27.67
C HIS A 181 31.93 -11.42 28.92
N THR A 182 32.40 -10.16 29.00
CA THR A 182 32.21 -9.29 30.17
C THR A 182 31.71 -7.90 29.76
N PRO A 183 30.55 -7.81 29.07
CA PRO A 183 30.01 -6.53 28.60
C PRO A 183 29.71 -5.55 29.75
N MET A 184 29.49 -6.06 30.96
CA MET A 184 29.24 -5.26 32.18
C MET A 184 30.39 -4.31 32.54
N ASN A 185 31.61 -4.59 32.04
CA ASN A 185 32.80 -3.77 32.31
C ASN A 185 32.96 -2.61 31.29
N ILE A 186 32.00 -2.44 30.37
CA ILE A 186 31.99 -1.35 29.40
C ILE A 186 31.17 -0.20 29.98
N PHE A 187 31.87 0.83 30.46
CA PHE A 187 31.25 2.05 30.96
C PHE A 187 31.11 3.07 29.83
N ASN A 188 29.89 3.55 29.59
CA ASN A 188 29.68 4.67 28.69
C ASN A 188 29.98 5.97 29.43
N VAL A 189 31.07 6.64 29.07
CA VAL A 189 31.42 7.98 29.56
C VAL A 189 31.30 8.93 28.38
N ASP A 190 30.07 9.32 28.07
CA ASP A 190 29.77 10.28 27.01
C ASP A 190 29.19 11.54 27.65
N GLU A 191 29.81 12.69 27.38
CA GLU A 191 29.39 14.02 27.86
C GLU A 191 28.26 14.62 26.99
N SER A 192 27.63 13.80 26.15
CA SER A 192 26.49 14.19 25.32
C SER A 192 25.21 14.34 26.14
N GLY A 193 24.96 15.54 26.67
CA GLY A 193 23.74 15.85 27.42
C GLY A 193 23.74 17.18 28.16
N PHE A 194 24.89 17.86 28.23
CA PHE A 194 24.93 19.23 28.74
C PHE A 194 24.29 20.17 27.72
N ALA A 195 23.08 20.65 28.01
CA ALA A 195 22.53 21.80 27.33
C ALA A 195 23.42 23.00 27.70
N ASP A 196 24.14 23.54 26.73
CA ASP A 196 24.86 24.78 26.92
C ASP A 196 23.83 25.92 26.90
N ASP A 197 23.32 26.27 28.08
CA ASP A 197 22.35 27.37 28.28
C ASP A 197 22.90 28.73 27.83
N THR A 198 24.18 28.82 27.46
CA THR A 198 24.77 30.05 26.91
C THR A 198 24.46 30.28 25.42
N GLN A 199 23.89 29.31 24.70
CA GLN A 199 23.43 29.49 23.30
C GLN A 199 21.98 30.01 23.17
N SER A 200 21.55 30.87 24.09
CA SER A 200 20.30 31.62 23.99
C SER A 200 20.55 32.98 23.29
N LYS A 201 20.39 33.02 21.96
CA LYS A 201 19.60 33.99 21.16
C LYS A 201 19.94 33.92 19.67
#